data_AF-A0A1V5GX94-F1
#
_entry.id   AF-A0A1V5GX94-F1
#
_cell.length_a   1.000
_cell.length_b   1.000
_cell.length_c   1.000
_cell.angle_alpha   90.00
_cell.angle_beta   90.00
_cell.angle_gamma   90.00
#
_symmetry.space_group_name_H-M   'P 1'
#
loop_
_entity.id
_entity.type
_entity.pdbx_description
1 polymer ?
#
loop_
_entity_poly.entity_id
_entity_poly.type
_entity_poly.pdbx_seq_one_letter_code
_entity_poly.pdbx_strand_id
1 'polypeptide(L)' 'MLNMDLVKELDSYRLEHKITQQVLAEQLGVSFVTVNRWFNCKTKPSKIQQYQIEKFLKGKAGEK' A
#
# COMPACT_ATOMS: atom_id res chain seq x y z
N MET A 1 -11.65 -2.21 12.81
CA MET A 1 -11.63 -1.23 11.69
C MET A 1 -10.21 -0.92 11.18
N LEU A 2 -9.13 -1.30 11.88
CA LEU A 2 -7.71 -1.08 11.55
C LEU A 2 -7.29 -1.27 10.06
N ASN A 3 -7.82 -2.29 9.36
CA ASN A 3 -7.31 -2.64 8.03
C ASN A 3 -7.69 -1.65 6.92
N MET A 4 -8.76 -0.85 7.08
CA MET A 4 -9.17 0.11 6.06
C MET A 4 -8.33 1.39 6.12
N ASP A 5 -7.81 1.73 7.30
CA ASP A 5 -7.01 2.94 7.49
C ASP A 5 -5.61 2.79 6.88
N LEU A 6 -5.00 1.60 7.00
CA LEU A 6 -3.70 1.29 6.40
C LEU A 6 -3.73 1.37 4.85
N VAL A 7 -4.79 0.87 4.22
CA VAL A 7 -4.93 0.92 2.76
C VAL A 7 -5.15 2.35 2.27
N LYS A 8 -5.85 3.18 3.05
CA LYS A 8 -6.01 4.61 2.75
C LYS A 8 -4.69 5.36 2.85
N GLU A 9 -3.93 5.13 3.92
CA GLU A 9 -2.60 5.74 4.09
C GLU A 9 -1.66 5.38 2.94
N LEU A 10 -1.71 4.12 2.50
CA LEU A 10 -0.96 3.66 1.34
C LEU A 10 -1.38 4.35 0.03
N ASP A 11 -2.68 4.59 -0.18
CA ASP A 11 -3.15 5.32 -1.37
C ASP A 11 -2.81 6.81 -1.30
N SER A 12 -2.85 7.43 -0.12
CA SER A 12 -2.37 8.80 0.09
C SER A 12 -0.90 8.93 -0.30
N TYR A 13 -0.04 8.04 0.19
CA TYR A 13 1.37 7.98 -0.21
C TYR A 13 1.50 7.89 -1.74
N ARG A 14 0.73 6.99 -2.38
CA ARG A 14 0.77 6.80 -3.83
C ARG A 14 0.44 8.08 -4.59
N LEU A 15 -0.57 8.82 -4.14
CA LEU A 15 -1.03 10.07 -4.73
C LEU A 15 -0.03 11.21 -4.51
N GLU A 16 0.50 11.35 -3.30
CA GLU A 16 1.51 12.37 -2.94
C GLU A 16 2.80 12.21 -3.76
N HIS A 17 3.22 10.95 -3.96
CA HIS A 17 4.41 10.62 -4.76
C HIS A 17 4.14 10.48 -6.27
N LYS A 18 2.88 10.68 -6.71
CA LYS A 18 2.45 10.62 -8.12
C LYS A 18 2.83 9.33 -8.84
N ILE A 19 2.82 8.20 -8.13
CA ILE A 19 3.13 6.89 -8.71
C ILE A 19 1.86 6.13 -9.11
N THR A 20 1.98 5.25 -10.11
CA THR A 20 0.87 4.39 -10.53
C THR A 20 0.66 3.25 -9.55
N GLN A 21 -0.51 2.60 -9.58
CA GLN A 21 -0.75 1.39 -8.80
C GLN A 21 0.22 0.25 -9.19
N GLN A 22 0.70 0.23 -10.44
CA GLN A 22 1.69 -0.73 -10.90
C GLN A 22 3.05 -0.48 -10.25
N VAL A 23 3.53 0.77 -10.26
CA VAL A 23 4.80 1.13 -9.60
C VAL A 23 4.74 0.85 -8.11
N LEU A 24 3.60 1.15 -7.46
CA LEU A 24 3.40 0.82 -6.05
C LEU A 24 3.46 -0.70 -5.80
N ALA A 25 2.86 -1.49 -6.69
CA ALA A 25 2.88 -2.94 -6.56
C ALA A 25 4.32 -3.49 -6.68
N GLU A 26 5.11 -2.97 -7.61
CA GLU A 26 6.53 -3.29 -7.76
C GLU A 26 7.33 -2.93 -6.49
N GLN A 27 7.09 -1.75 -5.92
CA GLN A 27 7.73 -1.32 -4.67
C GLN A 27 7.37 -2.20 -3.46
N LEU A 28 6.13 -2.70 -3.40
CA LEU A 28 5.66 -3.58 -2.33
C LEU A 28 5.99 -5.07 -2.59
N GLY A 29 6.51 -5.42 -3.77
CA GLY A 29 6.77 -6.80 -4.14
C GLY A 29 5.50 -7.66 -4.28
N VAL A 30 4.39 -7.06 -4.72
CA VAL A 30 3.11 -7.74 -4.94
C VAL A 30 2.62 -7.53 -6.37
N SER A 31 1.63 -8.32 -6.81
CA SER A 31 1.03 -8.12 -8.14
C SER A 31 0.20 -6.83 -8.20
N PHE A 32 0.09 -6.22 -9.38
CA PHE A 32 -0.84 -5.12 -9.64
C PHE A 32 -2.28 -5.46 -9.23
N VAL A 33 -2.74 -6.69 -9.53
CA VAL A 33 -4.09 -7.17 -9.19
C VAL A 33 -4.32 -7.15 -7.67
N THR A 34 -3.29 -7.45 -6.89
CA THR A 34 -3.34 -7.40 -5.42
C THR A 34 -3.62 -5.98 -4.92
N VAL A 35 -2.85 -5.00 -5.38
CA VAL A 35 -3.03 -3.57 -5.02
C VAL A 35 -4.38 -3.05 -5.49
N ASN A 36 -4.77 -3.39 -6.73
CA ASN A 36 -6.05 -2.99 -7.30
C ASN A 36 -7.23 -3.47 -6.45
N ARG A 37 -7.20 -4.74 -5.98
CA ARG A 37 -8.25 -5.29 -5.13
C ARG A 37 -8.31 -4.64 -3.75
N TRP A 38 -7.19 -4.21 -3.18
CA TRP A 38 -7.17 -3.47 -1.92
C TRP A 38 -7.85 -2.11 -2.06
N PHE A 39 -7.47 -1.34 -3.08
CA PHE A 39 -8.03 0.00 -3.30
C PHE A 39 -9.49 0.00 -3.73
N ASN A 40 -9.96 -1.09 -4.36
CA ASN A 40 -11.37 -1.27 -4.70
C ASN A 40 -12.16 -2.02 -3.62
N CYS A 41 -11.63 -2.14 -2.41
CA CYS A 41 -12.26 -2.80 -1.26
C CYS A 41 -12.71 -4.25 -1.52
N LYS A 42 -12.13 -4.93 -2.53
CA LYS A 42 -12.47 -6.31 -2.90
C LYS A 42 -11.83 -7.34 -1.99
N THR A 43 -10.64 -7.04 -1.47
CA THR A 43 -9.92 -7.88 -0.52
C THR A 43 -9.18 -7.01 0.48
N LYS A 44 -8.92 -7.54 1.68
CA LYS A 44 -8.05 -6.89 2.66
C LYS A 44 -6.64 -7.48 2.55
N PRO A 45 -5.57 -6.70 2.80
CA PRO A 45 -4.23 -7.26 2.92
C PRO A 45 -4.19 -8.28 4.07
N SER A 46 -3.53 -9.42 3.85
CA SER A 46 -3.24 -10.40 4.89
C SER A 46 -2.29 -9.82 5.94
N LYS A 47 -2.12 -10.48 7.10
CA LYS A 47 -1.25 -9.97 8.18
C LYS A 47 0.19 -9.69 7.70
N ILE A 48 0.77 -10.55 6.86
CA ILE A 48 2.12 -10.34 6.32
C ILE A 48 2.16 -9.13 5.37
N GLN A 49 1.11 -8.92 4.58
CA GLN A 49 1.01 -7.77 3.68
C GLN A 49 0.80 -6.48 4.46
N GLN A 50 0.01 -6.49 5.55
CA GLN A 50 -0.14 -5.33 6.44
C GLN A 50 1.23 -4.94 7.04
N TYR A 51 1.97 -5.92 7.56
CA TYR A 51 3.32 -5.67 8.07
C TYR A 51 4.27 -5.09 6.99
N GLN A 52 4.22 -5.60 5.76
CA GLN A 52 5.00 -5.07 4.64
C GLN A 52 4.62 -3.62 4.31
N ILE A 53 3.33 -3.32 4.26
CA ILE A 53 2.82 -1.96 4.00
C ILE A 53 3.27 -1.00 5.12
N GLU A 54 3.10 -1.38 6.38
CA GLU A 54 3.55 -0.57 7.52
C GLU A 54 5.06 -0.32 7.49
N LYS A 55 5.84 -1.36 7.21
CA LYS A 55 7.31 -1.24 7.08
C LYS A 55 7.69 -0.32 5.92
N PHE A 56 7.01 -0.45 4.78
CA PHE A 56 7.21 0.39 3.60
C PHE A 56 6.94 1.87 3.92
N LEU A 57 5.78 2.19 4.50
CA LEU A 57 5.40 3.55 4.86
C LEU A 57 6.34 4.17 5.90
N LYS A 58 6.71 3.41 6.94
CA LYS A 58 7.69 3.87 7.95
C LYS A 58 9.08 4.13 7.36
N GLY A 59 9.52 3.28 6.43
CA GLY A 59 10.81 3.45 5.75
C GLY A 59 10.87 4.72 4.90
N LYS A 60 9.76 5.07 4.24
CA LYS A 60 9.67 6.27 3.38
C LYS A 60 9.43 7.58 4.11
N ALA A 61 8.84 7.54 5.31
CA ALA A 61 8.68 8.72 6.16
C ALA A 61 10.02 9.31 6.67
N GLY A 62 11.09 8.50 6.67
CA GLY A 62 12.43 8.89 7.14
C GLY A 62 13.37 9.42 6.05
N GLU A 63 12.96 9.45 4.77
CA GLU A 63 13.79 9.91 3.64
C GLU A 63 13.67 11.44 3.37
N LYS A 64 13.25 12.23 4.38
CA LYS A 64 13.16 13.70 4.28
C LYS A 64 14.53 14.38 4.28
#